data_AF-A0A3N0A8R9-F1
#
_entry.id   AF-A0A3N0A8R9-F1
#
_cell.length_a   1.000
_cell.length_b   1.000
_cell.length_c   1.000
_cell.angle_alpha   90.00
_cell.angle_beta   90.00
_cell.angle_gamma   90.00
#
_symmetry.space_group_name_H-M   'P 1'
#
loop_
_entity.id
_entity.type
_entity.pdbx_description
1 polymer ?
#
loop_
_entity_poly.entity_id
_entity_poly.type
_entity_poly.pdbx_seq_one_letter_code
_entity_poly.pdbx_strand_id
1 'polypeptide(L)'
;MLTIDCRDVLSIRNELIVYVSDQVAAIPTLKKNQFTLSAFEDDEEVDLPTVITAIKEFLDSIGEGTNFAVVSANRMVNITSVSGKAIDRVESVQHEMFSCPHCGFVSRYETELSAHMKIHYLI
;
A
#
# COMPACT_ATOMS: atom_id res chain seq x y z
N MET A 1 7.66 18.80 -6.75
CA MET A 1 7.81 17.37 -6.38
C MET A 1 8.07 17.22 -4.89
N LEU A 2 7.41 16.25 -4.25
CA LEU A 2 7.56 15.92 -2.82
C LEU A 2 8.07 14.48 -2.68
N THR A 3 8.98 14.23 -1.74
CA THR A 3 9.51 12.87 -1.49
C THR A 3 9.02 12.34 -0.16
N ILE A 4 8.59 11.08 -0.11
CA ILE A 4 8.13 10.40 1.10
C ILE A 4 9.06 9.22 1.35
N ASP A 5 9.67 9.18 2.54
CA ASP A 5 10.52 8.09 3.00
C ASP A 5 9.70 7.07 3.79
N CYS A 6 9.76 5.82 3.35
CA CYS A 6 8.96 4.71 3.87
C CYS A 6 9.82 3.65 4.57
N ARG A 7 11.06 3.95 4.99
CA ARG A 7 11.97 2.95 5.59
C ARG A 7 11.36 2.18 6.75
N ASP A 8 10.64 2.85 7.64
CA ASP A 8 10.02 2.23 8.82
C ASP A 8 8.61 1.65 8.55
N VAL A 9 8.07 1.88 7.35
CA VAL A 9 6.70 1.51 6.95
C VAL A 9 6.67 0.77 5.60
N LEU A 10 7.76 0.05 5.27
CA LEU A 10 7.89 -0.64 3.99
C LEU A 10 6.75 -1.63 3.72
N SER A 11 6.27 -2.31 4.75
CA SER A 11 5.18 -3.30 4.67
C SER A 11 3.88 -2.71 4.13
N ILE A 12 3.62 -1.42 4.37
CA ILE A 12 2.40 -0.72 3.92
C ILE A 12 2.64 0.26 2.78
N ARG A 13 3.87 0.32 2.24
CA ARG A 13 4.28 1.32 1.24
C ARG A 13 3.35 1.34 0.02
N ASN A 14 2.93 0.18 -0.46
CA ASN A 14 2.10 0.07 -1.66
C ASN A 14 0.65 0.51 -1.42
N GLU A 15 0.11 0.31 -0.21
CA GLU A 15 -1.22 0.83 0.15
C GLU A 15 -1.15 2.34 0.38
N LEU A 16 -0.11 2.79 1.10
CA LEU A 16 0.12 4.20 1.41
C LEU A 16 0.26 5.05 0.14
N ILE A 17 1.04 4.60 -0.85
CA ILE A 17 1.23 5.34 -2.10
C ILE A 17 -0.08 5.48 -2.87
N VAL A 18 -0.90 4.42 -2.95
CA VAL A 18 -2.19 4.45 -3.63
C VAL A 18 -3.13 5.42 -2.92
N TYR A 19 -3.27 5.29 -1.60
CA TYR A 19 -4.15 6.12 -0.80
C TYR A 19 -3.78 7.61 -0.88
N VAL A 20 -2.50 7.94 -0.63
CA VAL A 20 -2.06 9.34 -0.60
C VAL A 20 -2.17 9.98 -1.99
N SER A 21 -1.84 9.24 -3.06
CA SER A 21 -1.92 9.78 -4.43
C SER A 21 -3.35 10.11 -4.85
N ASP A 22 -4.31 9.29 -4.43
CA ASP A 22 -5.74 9.51 -4.67
C ASP A 22 -6.24 10.74 -3.90
N GLN A 23 -5.88 10.87 -2.62
CA GLN A 23 -6.32 12.00 -1.78
C GLN A 23 -5.77 13.35 -2.23
N VAL A 24 -4.52 13.39 -2.71
CA VAL A 24 -3.85 14.66 -3.06
C VAL A 24 -3.82 14.93 -4.56
N ALA A 25 -4.48 14.07 -5.36
CA ALA A 25 -4.51 14.16 -6.81
C ALA A 25 -3.10 14.41 -7.40
N ALA A 26 -2.16 13.52 -7.09
CA ALA A 26 -0.78 13.62 -7.55
C ALA A 26 -0.32 12.35 -8.24
N ILE A 27 0.67 12.47 -9.12
CA ILE A 27 1.28 11.35 -9.84
C ILE A 27 2.36 10.73 -8.93
N PRO A 28 2.19 9.47 -8.48
CA PRO A 28 3.21 8.79 -7.71
C PRO A 28 4.32 8.23 -8.59
N THR A 29 5.54 8.22 -8.07
CA THR A 29 6.65 7.45 -8.64
C THR A 29 7.39 6.71 -7.52
N LEU A 30 7.48 5.39 -7.64
CA LEU A 30 8.13 4.55 -6.65
C LEU A 30 9.64 4.48 -6.89
N LYS A 31 10.44 4.67 -5.83
CA LYS A 31 11.90 4.59 -5.89
C LYS A 31 12.48 3.96 -4.62
N LYS A 32 12.81 2.66 -4.69
CA LYS A 32 13.36 1.88 -3.56
C LYS A 32 12.46 2.02 -2.32
N ASN A 33 12.99 2.55 -1.23
CA ASN A 33 12.29 2.69 0.06
C ASN A 33 11.53 4.02 0.17
N GLN A 34 11.33 4.71 -0.95
CA GLN A 34 10.71 6.02 -1.01
C GLN A 34 9.73 6.06 -2.18
N PHE A 35 8.81 7.01 -2.15
CA PHE A 35 8.06 7.40 -3.33
C PHE A 35 8.02 8.92 -3.44
N THR A 36 7.85 9.42 -4.65
CA THR A 36 7.71 10.84 -4.92
C THR A 36 6.32 11.14 -5.44
N LEU A 37 5.78 12.31 -5.09
CA LEU A 37 4.54 12.86 -5.61
C LEU A 37 4.86 14.07 -6.47
N SER A 38 4.35 14.06 -7.69
CA SER A 38 4.43 15.18 -8.63
C SER A 38 3.03 15.69 -8.93
N ALA A 39 2.89 17.00 -9.12
CA ALA A 39 1.65 17.58 -9.62
C ALA A 39 1.42 17.15 -11.09
N PHE A 40 0.21 17.34 -11.58
CA PHE A 40 -0.12 17.07 -12.98
C PHE A 40 0.49 18.13 -13.91
N GLU A 41 0.50 19.39 -13.46
CA GLU A 41 1.05 20.53 -14.20
C GLU A 41 2.44 20.90 -13.66
N ASP A 42 3.37 21.28 -14.54
CA ASP A 42 4.76 21.59 -14.18
C ASP A 42 4.91 22.87 -13.31
N ASP A 43 3.94 23.79 -13.39
CA ASP A 43 3.91 25.03 -12.59
C ASP A 43 3.21 24.87 -11.23
N GLU A 44 2.65 23.69 -10.94
CA GLU A 44 1.96 23.40 -9.69
C GLU A 44 2.82 22.61 -8.71
N GLU A 45 2.61 22.89 -7.42
CA GLU A 45 3.30 22.19 -6.34
C GLU A 45 2.31 21.38 -5.52
N VAL A 46 2.70 20.13 -5.22
CA VAL A 46 1.91 19.27 -4.31
C VAL A 46 1.90 19.90 -2.92
N ASP A 47 0.69 20.11 -2.39
CA ASP A 47 0.48 20.72 -1.09
C ASP A 47 0.96 19.81 0.05
N LEU A 48 2.05 20.23 0.70
CA LEU A 48 2.68 19.47 1.78
C LEU A 48 1.74 19.24 2.99
N PRO A 49 1.00 20.26 3.50
CA PRO A 49 0.01 20.05 4.56
C PRO A 49 -1.02 18.97 4.24
N THR A 50 -1.57 18.98 3.02
CA THR A 50 -2.56 17.98 2.58
C THR A 50 -1.95 16.57 2.55
N VAL A 51 -0.71 16.43 2.05
CA VAL A 51 -0.01 15.14 2.08
C VAL A 51 0.22 14.64 3.51
N ILE A 52 0.65 15.51 4.43
CA ILE A 52 0.87 15.13 5.82
C ILE A 52 -0.44 14.66 6.47
N THR A 53 -1.55 15.37 6.21
CA THR A 53 -2.87 14.99 6.72
C THR A 53 -3.30 13.63 6.17
N ALA A 54 -3.19 13.42 4.85
CA ALA A 54 -3.54 12.14 4.23
C ALA A 54 -2.71 10.96 4.79
N ILE A 55 -1.41 11.14 5.01
CA ILE A 55 -0.56 10.11 5.62
C ILE A 55 -1.02 9.82 7.06
N LYS A 56 -1.34 10.85 7.85
CA LYS A 56 -1.82 10.66 9.23
C LYS A 56 -3.17 9.94 9.27
N GLU A 57 -4.11 10.32 8.40
CA GLU A 57 -5.42 9.67 8.29
C GLU A 57 -5.29 8.20 7.88
N PHE A 58 -4.38 7.89 6.95
CA PHE A 58 -4.08 6.51 6.60
C PHE A 58 -3.54 5.72 7.79
N LEU A 59 -2.57 6.27 8.53
CA LEU A 59 -2.00 5.63 9.70
C LEU A 59 -3.06 5.42 10.80
N ASP A 60 -3.95 6.38 11.01
CA ASP A 60 -5.04 6.26 11.98
C ASP A 60 -6.05 5.17 11.57
N SER A 61 -6.42 5.12 10.29
CA SER A 61 -7.33 4.12 9.71
C SER A 61 -6.83 2.68 9.90
N ILE A 62 -5.50 2.48 9.93
CA ILE A 62 -4.88 1.16 10.15
C ILE A 62 -4.55 0.89 11.62
N GLY A 63 -4.89 1.79 12.55
CA GLY A 63 -4.63 1.66 13.98
C GLY A 63 -3.21 2.05 14.42
N GLU A 64 -2.41 2.64 13.54
CA GLU A 64 -1.00 2.98 13.75
C GLU A 64 -0.74 4.48 13.97
N GLY A 65 -1.80 5.30 14.07
CA GLY A 65 -1.72 6.77 14.19
C GLY A 65 -0.92 7.29 15.39
N THR A 66 -0.77 6.49 16.45
CA THR A 66 0.02 6.85 17.65
C THR A 66 1.41 6.21 17.67
N ASN A 67 1.66 5.19 16.83
CA ASN A 67 2.93 4.47 16.77
C ASN A 67 3.93 5.12 15.82
N PHE A 68 3.46 5.93 14.87
CA PHE A 68 4.29 6.56 13.84
C PHE A 68 4.17 8.08 13.87
N ALA A 69 5.30 8.75 13.75
CA ALA A 69 5.38 10.20 13.57
C ALA A 69 5.63 10.52 12.09
N VAL A 70 4.90 11.51 11.59
CA VAL A 70 5.07 12.07 10.24
C VAL A 70 5.76 13.42 10.36
N VAL A 71 7.02 13.50 9.92
CA VAL A 71 7.87 14.69 10.02
C VAL A 71 8.27 15.17 8.64
N SER A 72 8.09 16.46 8.36
CA SER A 72 8.53 17.06 7.09
C SER A 72 9.77 17.93 7.27
N ALA A 73 10.74 17.79 6.37
CA ALA A 73 11.92 18.64 6.29
C ALA A 73 12.35 18.78 4.83
N ASN A 74 12.56 20.00 4.33
CA ASN A 74 13.06 20.28 2.97
C ASN A 74 12.34 19.48 1.85
N ARG A 75 11.00 19.47 1.82
CA ARG A 75 10.18 18.71 0.84
C ARG A 75 10.37 17.19 0.88
N MET A 76 10.93 16.68 1.97
CA MET A 76 10.99 15.28 2.31
C MET A 76 10.08 15.03 3.51
N VAL A 77 9.19 14.05 3.41
CA VAL A 77 8.33 13.58 4.49
C VAL A 77 8.90 12.25 4.98
N ASN A 78 9.29 12.19 6.23
CA ASN A 78 9.76 10.97 6.88
C ASN A 78 8.64 10.42 7.76
N ILE A 79 8.42 9.11 7.65
CA ILE A 79 7.53 8.36 8.53
C ILE A 79 8.41 7.50 9.42
N THR A 80 8.43 7.83 10.71
CA THR A 80 9.32 7.19 11.69
C THR A 80 8.54 6.55 12.82
N SER A 81 8.95 5.36 13.23
CA SER A 81 8.37 4.68 14.40
C SER A 81 8.74 5.41 15.69
N VAL A 82 7.75 5.77 16.50
CA VAL A 82 7.92 6.40 17.81
C VAL A 82 8.26 5.34 18.87
N SER A 83 7.65 4.17 18.75
CA SER A 83 7.78 3.07 19.73
C SER A 83 8.93 2.10 19.42
N GLY A 84 9.63 2.28 18.30
CA GLY A 84 10.66 1.34 17.82
C GLY A 84 10.10 0.01 17.29
N LYS A 85 8.77 -0.10 17.17
CA LYS A 85 8.08 -1.23 16.56
C LYS A 85 7.96 -1.02 15.05
N ALA A 86 8.35 -2.03 14.27
CA ALA A 86 8.02 -2.09 12.85
C ALA A 86 6.53 -2.45 12.70
N ILE A 87 5.92 -2.00 11.59
CA ILE A 87 4.56 -2.44 11.24
C ILE A 87 4.63 -3.91 10.84
N ASP A 88 4.28 -4.77 11.79
CA ASP A 88 4.03 -6.19 11.56
C ASP A 88 2.61 -6.34 11.01
N ARG A 89 2.39 -5.84 9.79
CA ARG A 89 1.32 -6.38 8.97
C ARG A 89 1.89 -7.65 8.39
N VAL A 90 1.49 -8.78 8.98
CA VAL A 90 1.52 -10.08 8.31
C VAL A 90 1.03 -9.81 6.90
N GLU A 91 1.93 -9.92 5.91
CA GLU A 91 1.57 -9.83 4.50
C GLU A 91 0.29 -10.65 4.37
N SER A 92 -0.84 -9.99 4.10
CA SER A 92 -2.07 -10.73 3.83
C SER A 92 -1.68 -11.65 2.69
N VAL A 93 -1.56 -12.93 3.05
CA VAL A 93 -1.10 -14.05 2.22
C VAL A 93 -1.47 -13.72 0.79
N GLN A 94 -0.50 -13.65 -0.13
CA GLN A 94 -0.78 -13.67 -1.56
C GLN A 94 -1.90 -14.67 -1.73
N HIS A 95 -3.13 -14.23 -2.00
CA HIS A 95 -4.32 -15.10 -1.86
C HIS A 95 -4.00 -16.36 -2.64
N GLU A 96 -3.69 -17.46 -1.94
CA GLU A 96 -3.10 -18.64 -2.56
C GLU A 96 -4.10 -19.08 -3.61
N MET A 97 -3.74 -18.93 -4.89
CA MET A 97 -4.63 -19.30 -5.96
C MET A 97 -4.77 -20.82 -5.91
N PHE A 98 -5.99 -21.28 -5.68
CA PHE A 98 -6.33 -22.69 -5.71
C PHE A 98 -6.23 -23.19 -7.15
N SER A 99 -5.35 -24.16 -7.41
CA SER A 99 -5.17 -24.75 -8.74
C SER A 99 -5.77 -26.15 -8.84
N CYS A 100 -6.49 -26.43 -9.93
CA CYS A 100 -7.00 -27.75 -10.26
C CYS A 100 -5.88 -28.67 -10.73
N PRO A 101 -5.70 -29.85 -10.12
CA PRO A 101 -4.65 -30.79 -10.48
C PRO A 101 -4.86 -31.47 -11.84
N HIS A 102 -6.07 -31.43 -12.41
CA HIS A 102 -6.39 -32.15 -13.65
C HIS A 102 -6.15 -31.33 -14.92
N CYS A 103 -6.29 -29.99 -14.86
CA CYS A 103 -6.27 -29.18 -16.07
C CYS A 103 -5.67 -27.78 -15.90
N GLY A 104 -5.10 -27.45 -14.73
CA GLY A 104 -4.44 -26.17 -14.48
C GLY A 104 -5.38 -24.97 -14.34
N PHE A 105 -6.68 -25.19 -14.15
CA PHE A 105 -7.63 -24.13 -13.77
C PHE A 105 -7.22 -23.51 -12.43
N VAL A 106 -7.21 -22.19 -12.31
CA VAL A 106 -6.87 -21.48 -11.06
C VAL A 106 -8.02 -20.58 -10.63
N SER A 107 -8.31 -20.53 -9.34
CA SER A 107 -9.29 -19.62 -8.75
C SER A 107 -8.80 -19.06 -7.41
N ARG A 108 -9.34 -17.90 -7.03
CA ARG A 108 -9.13 -17.32 -5.70
C ARG A 108 -10.08 -17.89 -4.64
N TYR A 109 -11.08 -18.67 -5.04
CA TYR A 109 -12.12 -19.20 -4.16
C TYR A 109 -12.15 -20.73 -4.19
N GLU A 110 -12.08 -21.35 -3.01
CA GLU A 110 -12.15 -22.81 -2.85
C GLU A 110 -13.47 -23.40 -3.40
N THR A 111 -14.58 -22.67 -3.25
CA THR A 111 -15.90 -23.09 -3.74
C THR A 111 -15.96 -23.21 -5.26
N GLU A 112 -15.26 -22.33 -5.97
CA GLU A 112 -15.14 -22.40 -7.44
C GLU A 112 -14.26 -23.56 -7.87
N LEU A 113 -13.13 -23.80 -7.18
CA LEU A 113 -12.31 -24.99 -7.42
C LEU A 113 -13.12 -26.26 -7.18
N SER A 114 -13.90 -26.33 -6.10
CA SER A 114 -14.75 -27.47 -5.77
C SER A 114 -15.82 -27.73 -6.83
N ALA A 115 -16.49 -26.68 -7.32
CA ALA A 115 -17.45 -26.79 -8.41
C ALA A 115 -16.79 -27.26 -9.72
N HIS A 116 -15.62 -26.70 -10.04
CA HIS A 116 -14.83 -27.12 -11.20
C HIS A 116 -14.39 -28.59 -11.10
N MET A 117 -13.93 -29.04 -9.92
CA MET A 117 -13.50 -30.41 -9.69
C MET A 117 -14.62 -31.42 -9.95
N LYS A 118 -15.87 -31.09 -9.60
CA LYS A 118 -17.02 -31.99 -9.86
C LYS A 118 -17.17 -32.32 -11.33
N ILE A 119 -16.79 -31.43 -12.26
CA ILE A 119 -16.86 -31.69 -13.70
C ILE A 119 -15.97 -32.88 -14.08
N HIS A 120 -14.79 -33.02 -13.47
CA HIS A 120 -13.86 -34.12 -13.74
C HIS A 120 -14.34 -35.47 -13.20
N TYR A 121 -15.24 -35.46 -12.20
CA TYR A 121 -15.75 -36.68 -11.54
C TYR A 121 -17.21 -37.01 -11.91
N LEU A 122 -17.84 -36.20 -12.77
CA LEU A 122 -19.20 -36.38 -13.27
C LEU A 122 -19.23 -36.82 -14.75
N ILE A 123 -18.08 -37.16 -15.33
CA ILE A 123 -17.92 -37.70 -16.69
C ILE A 123 -17.64 -39.20 -16.59
#